data_AF-A0A1A7C4P7-F1
#
_entry.id   AF-A0A1A7C4P7-F1
#
_cell.length_a   1.000
_cell.length_b   1.000
_cell.length_c   1.000
_cell.angle_alpha   90.00
_cell.angle_beta   90.00
_cell.angle_gamma   90.00
#
_symmetry.space_group_name_H-M   'P 1'
#
loop_
_entity.id
_entity.type
_entity.pdbx_description
1 polymer ?
#
loop_
_entity_poly.entity_id
_entity_poly.type
_entity_poly.pdbx_seq_one_letter_code
_entity_poly.pdbx_strand_id
1 'polypeptide(L)'
;MKHFAHSLRAPLAPRLLCAALVLLAAAGLSACGDKDKKPGQSLASVNGKEITILQLNEELQRAGVQSAQQAAASKQLLESLIDRQLLQNEAEKEKVDRDPKVMQAVERAKALILAQAYMQKRIGAAVRPGKAEVEAYFTQHPQFFTQRKQFDMRQLILPTSALNDELKAVIDGARSLEAVAQWLDGRKIAYARSQVSRTSADLAPELSGKLAAMPKGQLFIVREGERSLLVSLADVKDTPVGLEAATPQIEQFLANKKSKDAADAELKRLRASARIEYFNKDAAATAAAPAGAPAAPAAPAGSTNEANERGVAGLK
;
A
#
# COMPACT_ATOMS: atom_id res chain seq x y z
N MET A 1 -52.57 63.09 20.39
CA MET A 1 -54.01 62.84 20.67
C MET A 1 -54.76 62.75 19.35
N LYS A 2 -55.19 61.56 18.95
CA LYS A 2 -56.25 61.29 17.96
C LYS A 2 -56.59 59.80 18.09
N HIS A 3 -57.84 59.53 18.44
CA HIS A 3 -58.44 58.22 18.64
C HIS A 3 -58.49 57.43 17.32
N PHE A 4 -58.30 56.11 17.38
CA PHE A 4 -58.81 55.19 16.37
C PHE A 4 -59.45 53.97 17.04
N ALA A 5 -60.63 53.65 16.53
CA ALA A 5 -61.65 52.82 17.14
C ALA A 5 -61.40 51.32 16.97
N HIS A 6 -61.88 50.56 17.95
CA HIS A 6 -62.10 49.12 17.92
C HIS A 6 -63.12 48.74 16.83
N SER A 7 -62.85 47.66 16.09
CA SER A 7 -63.91 46.86 15.45
C SER A 7 -63.63 45.37 15.68
N LEU A 8 -64.64 44.69 16.25
CA LEU A 8 -64.67 43.28 16.57
C LEU A 8 -65.09 42.46 15.33
N ARG A 9 -64.39 41.36 15.05
CA ARG A 9 -64.90 40.26 14.20
C ARG A 9 -64.58 38.92 14.87
N ALA A 10 -65.63 38.14 15.09
CA ALA A 10 -65.59 36.80 15.67
C ALA A 10 -65.12 35.74 14.63
N PRO A 11 -64.62 34.56 15.06
CA PRO A 11 -63.96 33.59 14.19
C PRO A 11 -64.92 32.54 13.64
N LEU A 12 -64.87 32.25 12.33
CA LEU A 12 -65.43 31.02 11.75
C LEU A 12 -64.36 29.92 11.71
N ALA A 13 -64.73 28.74 12.21
CA ALA A 13 -63.85 27.62 12.51
C ALA A 13 -63.33 26.86 11.26
N PRO A 14 -62.05 26.46 11.20
CA PRO A 14 -61.43 25.76 10.06
C PRO A 14 -61.61 24.23 10.09
N ARG A 15 -62.40 23.68 11.02
CA ARG A 15 -62.40 22.25 11.35
C ARG A 15 -63.22 21.34 10.43
N LEU A 16 -63.99 21.89 9.48
CA LEU A 16 -64.81 21.10 8.56
C LEU A 16 -64.19 20.88 7.18
N LEU A 17 -63.07 21.53 6.86
CA LEU A 17 -62.36 21.31 5.58
C LEU A 17 -61.38 20.12 5.62
N CYS A 18 -60.98 19.65 6.81
CA CYS A 18 -59.95 18.62 6.96
C CYS A 18 -60.48 17.18 6.81
N ALA A 19 -61.79 16.95 6.93
CA ALA A 19 -62.35 15.60 6.86
C ALA A 19 -62.55 15.08 5.41
N ALA A 20 -62.71 15.98 4.44
CA ALA A 20 -62.89 15.61 3.03
C ALA A 20 -61.57 15.29 2.30
N LEU A 21 -60.42 15.76 2.83
CA LEU A 21 -59.09 15.53 2.26
C LEU A 21 -58.44 14.21 2.72
N VAL A 22 -58.95 13.58 3.77
CA VAL A 22 -58.39 12.32 4.31
C VAL A 22 -59.02 11.08 3.63
N LEU A 23 -60.24 11.18 3.11
CA LEU A 23 -60.93 10.06 2.44
C LEU A 23 -60.52 9.85 0.98
N LEU A 24 -59.90 10.84 0.32
CA LEU A 24 -59.33 10.66 -1.03
C LEU A 24 -57.88 10.13 -1.03
N ALA A 25 -57.22 10.07 0.13
CA ALA A 25 -55.84 9.58 0.24
C ALA A 25 -55.74 8.05 0.42
N ALA A 26 -56.86 7.35 0.65
CA ALA A 26 -56.88 5.91 0.93
C ALA A 26 -57.00 5.01 -0.30
N ALA A 27 -57.19 5.56 -1.51
CA ALA A 27 -57.38 4.77 -2.74
C ALA A 27 -56.12 4.65 -3.63
N GLY A 28 -54.96 5.17 -3.19
CA GLY A 28 -53.75 5.25 -4.02
C GLY A 28 -52.67 4.17 -3.80
N LEU A 29 -52.86 3.20 -2.89
CA LEU A 29 -51.80 2.25 -2.53
C LEU A 29 -51.84 0.87 -3.24
N SER A 30 -52.74 0.66 -4.20
CA SER A 30 -52.72 -0.56 -5.03
C SER A 30 -52.13 -0.29 -6.42
N ALA A 31 -50.88 0.17 -6.45
CA ALA A 31 -50.04 0.19 -7.63
C ALA A 31 -48.64 -0.33 -7.28
N CYS A 32 -48.59 -1.59 -6.81
CA CYS A 32 -47.38 -2.41 -6.99
C CYS A 32 -47.29 -2.74 -8.49
N GLY A 33 -46.77 -1.80 -9.27
CA GLY A 33 -46.38 -2.04 -10.64
C GLY A 33 -45.12 -2.90 -10.66
N ASP A 34 -45.24 -4.10 -11.21
CA ASP A 34 -44.13 -4.87 -11.76
C ASP A 34 -43.31 -3.92 -12.65
N LYS A 35 -42.07 -3.62 -12.23
CA LYS A 35 -41.15 -2.89 -13.08
C LYS A 35 -40.82 -3.79 -14.27
N ASP A 36 -41.24 -3.36 -15.46
CA ASP A 36 -40.91 -3.96 -16.73
C ASP A 36 -39.43 -4.35 -16.79
N LYS A 37 -39.20 -5.67 -16.69
CA LYS A 37 -37.89 -6.30 -16.85
C LYS A 37 -37.45 -6.03 -18.28
N LYS A 38 -36.38 -5.26 -18.49
CA LYS A 38 -35.76 -5.13 -19.82
C LYS A 38 -35.25 -6.52 -20.23
N PRO A 39 -35.88 -7.18 -21.22
CA PRO A 39 -35.49 -8.53 -21.59
C PRO A 39 -34.07 -8.48 -22.17
N GLY A 40 -33.14 -9.21 -21.54
CA GLY A 40 -31.77 -9.37 -22.04
C GLY A 40 -30.64 -8.82 -21.14
N GLN A 41 -30.94 -8.09 -20.07
CA GLN A 41 -29.90 -7.57 -19.17
C GLN A 41 -29.79 -8.33 -17.83
N SER A 42 -30.86 -9.01 -17.42
CA SER A 42 -30.93 -9.84 -16.22
C SER A 42 -30.63 -11.30 -16.57
N LEU A 43 -29.73 -11.93 -15.82
CA LEU A 43 -29.31 -13.33 -15.98
C LEU A 43 -29.99 -14.27 -14.98
N ALA A 44 -30.28 -13.77 -13.77
CA ALA A 44 -30.95 -14.53 -12.71
C ALA A 44 -31.71 -13.57 -11.77
N SER A 45 -32.67 -14.10 -11.02
CA SER A 45 -33.36 -13.36 -9.95
C SER A 45 -33.37 -14.19 -8.67
N VAL A 46 -32.94 -13.59 -7.56
CA VAL A 46 -32.89 -14.22 -6.25
C VAL A 46 -33.76 -13.40 -5.30
N ASN A 47 -34.94 -13.93 -4.95
CA ASN A 47 -35.95 -13.26 -4.13
C ASN A 47 -36.30 -11.84 -4.61
N GLY A 48 -36.41 -11.65 -5.93
CA GLY A 48 -36.76 -10.36 -6.54
C GLY A 48 -35.58 -9.41 -6.76
N LYS A 49 -34.36 -9.73 -6.29
CA LYS A 49 -33.14 -9.00 -6.66
C LYS A 49 -32.53 -9.61 -7.93
N GLU A 50 -32.28 -8.77 -8.92
CA GLU A 50 -31.75 -9.20 -10.22
C GLU A 50 -30.22 -9.25 -10.23
N ILE A 51 -29.68 -10.31 -10.83
CA ILE A 51 -28.26 -10.44 -11.15
C ILE A 51 -28.12 -10.17 -12.64
N THR A 52 -27.28 -9.20 -12.99
CA THR A 52 -27.21 -8.65 -14.35
C THR A 52 -25.96 -9.07 -15.11
N ILE A 53 -26.01 -8.95 -16.44
CA ILE A 53 -24.85 -9.19 -17.31
C ILE A 53 -23.70 -8.21 -17.00
N LEU A 54 -24.00 -6.98 -16.55
CA LEU A 54 -22.97 -6.01 -16.16
C LEU A 54 -22.16 -6.51 -14.97
N GLN A 55 -22.82 -7.00 -13.92
CA GLN A 55 -22.16 -7.57 -12.74
C GLN A 55 -21.30 -8.77 -13.10
N LEU A 56 -21.82 -9.67 -13.94
CA LEU A 56 -21.04 -10.82 -14.41
C LEU A 56 -19.79 -10.39 -15.19
N ASN A 57 -19.93 -9.39 -16.07
CA ASN A 57 -18.81 -8.86 -16.85
C ASN A 57 -17.76 -8.18 -15.96
N GLU A 58 -18.17 -7.44 -14.93
CA GLU A 58 -17.26 -6.83 -13.95
C GLU A 58 -16.47 -7.89 -13.18
N GLU A 59 -17.10 -8.99 -12.76
CA GLU A 59 -16.42 -10.09 -12.09
C GLU A 59 -15.46 -10.84 -13.04
N LEU A 60 -15.85 -11.08 -14.29
CA LEU A 60 -14.98 -11.68 -15.31
C LEU A 60 -13.74 -10.83 -15.58
N GLN A 61 -13.90 -9.51 -15.69
CA GLN A 61 -12.80 -8.57 -15.86
C GLN A 61 -11.89 -8.57 -14.64
N ARG A 62 -12.46 -8.55 -13.43
CA ARG A 62 -11.69 -8.58 -12.18
C ARG A 62 -10.91 -9.88 -12.02
N ALA A 63 -11.48 -11.01 -12.44
CA ALA A 63 -10.83 -12.33 -12.39
C ALA A 63 -9.78 -12.55 -13.49
N GLY A 64 -9.63 -11.63 -14.45
CA GLY A 64 -8.63 -11.74 -15.51
C GLY A 64 -8.86 -12.95 -16.44
N VAL A 65 -10.12 -13.36 -16.62
CA VAL A 65 -10.46 -14.58 -17.36
C VAL A 65 -10.11 -14.42 -18.84
N GLN A 66 -9.37 -15.38 -19.38
CA GLN A 66 -9.00 -15.44 -20.81
C GLN A 66 -10.22 -15.80 -21.67
N SER A 67 -10.29 -15.25 -22.89
CA SER A 67 -11.43 -15.44 -23.80
C SER A 67 -11.78 -16.91 -24.07
N ALA A 68 -10.76 -17.79 -24.13
CA ALA A 68 -10.96 -19.23 -24.35
C ALA A 68 -11.69 -19.95 -23.18
N GLN A 69 -11.63 -19.40 -21.97
CA GLN A 69 -12.25 -19.99 -20.77
C GLN A 69 -13.54 -19.25 -20.36
N GLN A 70 -13.88 -18.20 -21.09
CA GLN A 70 -14.94 -17.26 -20.70
C GLN A 70 -16.30 -17.96 -20.56
N ALA A 71 -16.65 -18.88 -21.45
CA ALA A 71 -17.94 -19.60 -21.38
C ALA A 71 -18.09 -20.47 -20.12
N ALA A 72 -17.02 -21.14 -19.69
CA ALA A 72 -17.05 -21.98 -18.48
C ALA A 72 -17.00 -21.11 -17.21
N ALA A 73 -16.10 -20.12 -17.19
CA ALA A 73 -15.95 -19.19 -16.07
C ALA A 73 -17.20 -18.35 -15.84
N SER A 74 -17.90 -17.92 -16.91
CA SER A 74 -19.16 -17.17 -16.82
C SER A 74 -20.24 -17.94 -16.05
N LYS A 75 -20.37 -19.25 -16.30
CA LYS A 75 -21.35 -20.08 -15.56
C LYS A 75 -20.99 -20.15 -14.08
N GLN A 76 -19.72 -20.44 -13.76
CA GLN A 76 -19.27 -20.54 -12.37
C GLN A 76 -19.38 -19.21 -11.61
N LEU A 77 -19.03 -18.10 -12.25
CA LEU A 77 -19.15 -16.77 -11.66
C LEU A 77 -20.62 -16.35 -11.48
N LEU A 78 -21.51 -16.74 -12.40
CA LEU A 78 -22.94 -16.51 -12.23
C LEU A 78 -23.49 -17.27 -11.01
N GLU A 79 -23.15 -18.55 -10.85
CA GLU A 79 -23.53 -19.32 -9.65
C GLU A 79 -22.95 -18.68 -8.37
N SER A 80 -21.68 -18.23 -8.39
CA SER A 80 -21.09 -17.52 -7.25
C SER A 80 -21.81 -16.21 -6.93
N LEU A 81 -22.30 -15.46 -7.94
CA LEU A 81 -23.10 -14.26 -7.74
C LEU A 81 -24.47 -14.60 -7.13
N ILE A 82 -25.08 -15.73 -7.53
CA ILE A 82 -26.33 -16.24 -6.96
C ILE A 82 -26.13 -16.60 -5.48
N ASP A 83 -25.10 -17.39 -5.17
CA ASP A 83 -24.77 -17.79 -3.79
C ASP A 83 -24.50 -16.55 -2.90
N ARG A 84 -23.73 -15.59 -3.43
CA ARG A 84 -23.46 -14.33 -2.74
C ARG A 84 -24.75 -13.55 -2.47
N GLN A 85 -25.68 -13.53 -3.42
CA GLN A 85 -26.96 -12.85 -3.25
C GLN A 85 -27.87 -13.57 -2.23
N LEU A 86 -27.86 -14.90 -2.19
CA LEU A 86 -28.55 -15.69 -1.16
C LEU A 86 -28.01 -15.35 0.24
N LEU A 87 -26.69 -15.34 0.42
CA LEU A 87 -26.05 -14.99 1.67
C LEU A 87 -26.35 -13.54 2.09
N GLN A 88 -26.34 -12.59 1.15
CA GLN A 88 -26.71 -11.20 1.44
C GLN A 88 -28.17 -11.08 1.90
N ASN A 89 -29.09 -11.81 1.27
CA ASN A 89 -30.49 -11.81 1.68
C ASN A 89 -30.67 -12.36 3.09
N GLU A 90 -29.93 -13.42 3.46
CA GLU A 90 -30.00 -13.96 4.81
C GLU A 90 -29.34 -13.02 5.84
N ALA A 91 -28.20 -12.43 5.49
CA ALA A 91 -27.54 -11.41 6.31
C ALA A 91 -28.45 -10.20 6.61
N GLU A 92 -29.26 -9.77 5.65
CA GLU A 92 -30.27 -8.70 5.85
C GLU A 92 -31.39 -9.13 6.80
N LYS A 93 -31.89 -10.37 6.69
CA LYS A 93 -32.92 -10.90 7.60
C LYS A 93 -32.40 -11.02 9.03
N GLU A 94 -31.18 -11.52 9.18
CA GLU A 94 -30.48 -11.66 10.45
C GLU A 94 -29.92 -10.33 10.99
N LYS A 95 -30.04 -9.25 10.21
CA LYS A 95 -29.56 -7.90 10.54
C LYS A 95 -28.05 -7.86 10.81
N VAL A 96 -27.28 -8.70 10.12
CA VAL A 96 -25.81 -8.73 10.18
C VAL A 96 -25.23 -7.38 9.71
N ASP A 97 -25.90 -6.71 8.79
CA ASP A 97 -25.56 -5.36 8.32
C ASP A 97 -25.67 -4.28 9.41
N ARG A 98 -26.39 -4.57 10.51
CA ARG A 98 -26.55 -3.68 11.67
C ARG A 98 -25.63 -4.02 12.83
N ASP A 99 -24.83 -5.09 12.72
CA ASP A 99 -23.81 -5.39 13.70
C ASP A 99 -22.76 -4.25 13.74
N PRO A 100 -22.41 -3.71 14.93
CA PRO A 100 -21.47 -2.59 15.03
C PRO A 100 -20.11 -2.84 14.39
N LYS A 101 -19.60 -4.08 14.44
CA LYS A 101 -18.30 -4.43 13.84
C LYS A 101 -18.40 -4.47 12.32
N VAL A 102 -19.51 -5.00 11.79
CA VAL A 102 -19.77 -5.03 10.34
C VAL A 102 -19.91 -3.62 9.79
N MET A 103 -20.73 -2.77 10.43
CA MET A 103 -20.88 -1.36 10.03
C MET A 103 -19.54 -0.62 10.03
N GLN A 104 -18.73 -0.81 11.08
CA GLN A 104 -17.42 -0.18 11.16
C GLN A 104 -16.47 -0.68 10.05
N ALA A 105 -16.52 -1.97 9.70
CA ALA A 105 -15.74 -2.52 8.61
C ALA A 105 -16.16 -1.95 7.25
N VAL A 106 -17.47 -1.82 7.01
CA VAL A 106 -18.03 -1.23 5.77
C VAL A 106 -17.61 0.24 5.63
N GLU A 107 -17.79 1.06 6.67
CA GLU A 107 -17.41 2.47 6.62
C GLU A 107 -15.90 2.66 6.44
N ARG A 108 -15.07 1.80 7.05
CA ARG A 108 -13.63 1.79 6.82
C ARG A 108 -13.30 1.46 5.37
N ALA A 109 -13.90 0.40 4.81
CA ALA A 109 -13.68 0.01 3.42
C ALA A 109 -14.09 1.11 2.45
N LYS A 110 -15.25 1.72 2.67
CA LYS A 110 -15.75 2.87 1.90
C LYS A 110 -14.78 4.05 1.95
N ALA A 111 -14.29 4.41 3.14
CA ALA A 111 -13.32 5.50 3.28
C ALA A 111 -12.03 5.24 2.50
N LEU A 112 -11.50 4.01 2.57
CA LEU A 112 -10.30 3.61 1.82
C LEU A 112 -10.51 3.65 0.30
N ILE A 113 -11.63 3.11 -0.19
CA ILE A 113 -11.98 3.12 -1.61
C ILE A 113 -12.10 4.55 -2.14
N LEU A 114 -12.79 5.43 -1.41
CA LEU A 114 -12.96 6.83 -1.81
C LEU A 114 -11.62 7.59 -1.82
N ALA A 115 -10.78 7.38 -0.81
CA ALA A 115 -9.45 7.97 -0.76
C ALA A 115 -8.58 7.50 -1.94
N GLN A 116 -8.56 6.20 -2.22
CA GLN A 116 -7.82 5.63 -3.35
C GLN A 116 -8.34 6.17 -4.69
N ALA A 117 -9.66 6.18 -4.90
CA ALA A 117 -10.28 6.69 -6.12
C ALA A 117 -10.00 8.19 -6.32
N TYR A 118 -9.99 8.98 -5.25
CA TYR A 118 -9.60 10.38 -5.30
C TYR A 118 -8.14 10.54 -5.76
N MET A 119 -7.22 9.81 -5.13
CA MET A 119 -5.79 9.87 -5.48
C MET A 119 -5.54 9.42 -6.92
N GLN A 120 -6.17 8.33 -7.37
CA GLN A 120 -6.08 7.85 -8.74
C GLN A 120 -6.61 8.88 -9.74
N LYS A 121 -7.73 9.54 -9.43
CA LYS A 121 -8.30 10.61 -10.27
C LYS A 121 -7.40 11.85 -10.33
N ARG A 122 -6.73 12.19 -9.21
CA ARG A 122 -5.86 13.38 -9.13
C ARG A 122 -4.50 13.20 -9.77
N ILE A 123 -3.85 12.06 -9.52
CA ILE A 123 -2.51 11.76 -10.03
C ILE A 123 -2.59 11.23 -11.46
N GLY A 124 -3.68 10.51 -11.79
CA GLY A 124 -3.82 9.84 -13.07
C GLY A 124 -2.90 8.63 -13.21
N ALA A 125 -2.76 8.16 -14.46
CA ALA A 125 -1.78 7.12 -14.79
C ALA A 125 -0.36 7.71 -14.75
N ALA A 126 0.62 6.90 -14.31
CA ALA A 126 2.02 7.31 -14.30
C ALA A 126 2.47 7.67 -15.73
N VAL A 127 2.87 8.93 -15.94
CA VAL A 127 3.41 9.38 -17.22
C VAL A 127 4.81 8.79 -17.36
N ARG A 128 5.04 8.08 -18.47
CA ARG A 128 6.36 7.54 -18.79
C ARG A 128 7.37 8.70 -18.88
N PRO A 129 8.47 8.67 -18.10
CA PRO A 129 9.51 9.68 -18.17
C PRO A 129 10.07 9.84 -19.59
N GLY A 130 10.42 11.07 -19.96
CA GLY A 130 11.03 11.35 -21.26
C GLY A 130 12.48 10.87 -21.32
N LYS A 131 12.99 10.63 -22.54
CA LYS A 131 14.41 10.21 -22.76
C LYS A 131 15.41 11.14 -22.08
N ALA A 132 15.20 12.45 -22.19
CA ALA A 132 16.07 13.45 -21.55
C ALA A 132 16.10 13.33 -20.02
N GLU A 133 14.98 12.95 -19.38
CA GLU A 133 14.93 12.75 -17.93
C GLU A 133 15.70 11.49 -17.51
N VAL A 134 15.60 10.43 -18.32
CA VAL A 134 16.35 9.19 -18.13
C VAL A 134 17.85 9.43 -18.27
N GLU A 135 18.26 10.13 -19.32
CA GLU A 135 19.67 10.50 -19.57
C GLU A 135 20.22 11.41 -18.47
N ALA A 136 19.43 12.38 -18.01
CA ALA A 136 19.82 13.26 -16.91
C ALA A 136 20.04 12.45 -15.62
N TYR A 137 19.11 11.54 -15.29
CA TYR A 137 19.25 10.68 -14.11
C TYR A 137 20.48 9.77 -14.21
N PHE A 138 20.68 9.13 -15.36
CA PHE A 138 21.86 8.28 -15.60
C PHE A 138 23.18 9.04 -15.37
N THR A 139 23.26 10.28 -15.89
CA THR A 139 24.47 11.11 -15.81
C THR A 139 24.71 11.67 -14.41
N GLN A 140 23.65 12.02 -13.68
CA GLN A 140 23.74 12.56 -12.32
C GLN A 140 24.08 11.50 -11.26
N HIS A 141 23.92 10.21 -11.58
CA HIS A 141 24.13 9.11 -10.65
C HIS A 141 25.12 8.05 -11.16
N PRO A 142 26.37 8.44 -11.52
CA PRO A 142 27.34 7.52 -12.12
C PRO A 142 27.65 6.31 -11.22
N GLN A 143 27.60 6.45 -9.90
CA GLN A 143 27.84 5.36 -8.94
C GLN A 143 26.87 4.18 -9.07
N PHE A 144 25.67 4.40 -9.63
CA PHE A 144 24.70 3.33 -9.87
C PHE A 144 24.87 2.68 -11.24
N PHE A 145 25.62 3.32 -12.14
CA PHE A 145 25.72 2.94 -13.54
C PHE A 145 27.18 2.83 -14.02
N THR A 146 27.79 3.92 -14.49
CA THR A 146 29.10 3.91 -15.15
C THR A 146 30.26 3.67 -14.18
N GLN A 147 30.11 4.06 -12.92
CA GLN A 147 31.04 3.80 -11.82
C GLN A 147 30.52 2.72 -10.88
N ARG A 148 29.61 1.86 -11.37
CA ARG A 148 29.03 0.80 -10.56
C ARG A 148 30.09 -0.23 -10.20
N LYS A 149 30.21 -0.52 -8.91
CA LYS A 149 31.13 -1.53 -8.36
C LYS A 149 30.37 -2.70 -7.79
N GLN A 150 30.95 -3.89 -7.88
CA GLN A 150 30.54 -5.10 -7.18
C GLN A 150 31.51 -5.38 -6.03
N PHE A 151 30.95 -5.61 -4.84
CA PHE A 151 31.63 -5.94 -3.60
C PHE A 151 31.33 -7.39 -3.25
N ASP A 152 32.32 -8.25 -3.38
CA ASP A 152 32.24 -9.64 -2.94
C ASP A 152 32.68 -9.69 -1.46
N MET A 153 31.81 -10.15 -0.57
CA MET A 153 32.04 -10.14 0.87
C MET A 153 31.86 -11.53 1.47
N ARG A 154 32.70 -11.86 2.44
CA ARG A 154 32.56 -13.05 3.30
C ARG A 154 32.12 -12.62 4.69
N GLN A 155 31.33 -13.44 5.35
CA GLN A 155 30.70 -13.09 6.62
C GLN A 155 30.73 -14.25 7.61
N LEU A 156 30.98 -13.93 8.87
CA LEU A 156 30.58 -14.74 10.01
C LEU A 156 29.37 -14.09 10.66
N ILE A 157 28.29 -14.84 10.82
CA ILE A 157 27.05 -14.39 11.43
C ILE A 157 26.98 -15.01 12.81
N LEU A 158 26.95 -14.19 13.85
CA LEU A 158 26.95 -14.59 15.24
C LEU A 158 25.81 -13.91 16.01
N PRO A 159 25.36 -14.47 17.15
CA PRO A 159 24.48 -13.76 18.06
C PRO A 159 25.14 -12.45 18.53
N THR A 160 24.40 -11.34 18.55
CA THR A 160 24.93 -10.05 19.04
C THR A 160 25.40 -10.15 20.50
N SER A 161 24.78 -11.01 21.30
CA SER A 161 25.19 -11.30 22.68
C SER A 161 26.61 -11.90 22.80
N ALA A 162 27.14 -12.51 21.73
CA ALA A 162 28.51 -13.02 21.71
C ALA A 162 29.56 -11.94 21.42
N LEU A 163 29.16 -10.73 20.99
CA LEU A 163 30.07 -9.62 20.69
C LEU A 163 30.50 -8.86 21.96
N ASN A 164 31.20 -9.56 22.85
CA ASN A 164 31.82 -9.01 24.05
C ASN A 164 33.15 -8.29 23.74
N ASP A 165 33.80 -7.72 24.74
CA ASP A 165 35.03 -6.94 24.53
C ASP A 165 36.24 -7.83 24.21
N GLU A 166 36.23 -9.08 24.69
CA GLU A 166 37.24 -10.07 24.35
C GLU A 166 37.21 -10.40 22.84
N LEU A 167 36.03 -10.66 22.28
CA LEU A 167 35.87 -10.91 20.85
C LEU A 167 36.21 -9.66 20.01
N LYS A 168 35.90 -8.45 20.49
CA LYS A 168 36.31 -7.22 19.79
C LYS A 168 37.83 -7.09 19.73
N ALA A 169 38.53 -7.33 20.83
CA ALA A 169 39.99 -7.31 20.85
C ALA A 169 40.59 -8.37 19.90
N VAL A 170 39.96 -9.54 19.81
CA VAL A 170 40.36 -10.58 18.84
C VAL A 170 40.12 -10.12 17.41
N ILE A 171 38.98 -9.49 17.11
CA ILE A 171 38.68 -8.95 15.77
C ILE A 171 39.68 -7.86 15.38
N ASP A 172 40.00 -6.94 16.29
CA ASP A 172 40.92 -5.83 16.05
C ASP A 172 42.36 -6.32 15.79
N GLY A 173 42.76 -7.43 16.41
CA GLY A 173 44.04 -8.09 16.18
C GLY A 173 44.04 -9.10 15.01
N ALA A 174 42.87 -9.55 14.56
CA ALA A 174 42.74 -10.58 13.55
C ALA A 174 42.92 -10.02 12.13
N ARG A 175 43.67 -10.75 11.31
CA ARG A 175 43.89 -10.41 9.89
C ARG A 175 42.93 -11.12 8.93
N SER A 176 42.06 -12.01 9.43
CA SER A 176 41.14 -12.81 8.60
C SER A 176 39.94 -13.29 9.40
N LEU A 177 38.84 -13.62 8.70
CA LEU A 177 37.68 -14.26 9.30
C LEU A 177 38.03 -15.65 9.84
N GLU A 178 38.96 -16.35 9.20
CA GLU A 178 39.42 -17.67 9.61
C GLU A 178 40.03 -17.65 11.00
N ALA A 179 40.84 -16.64 11.33
CA ALA A 179 41.42 -16.48 12.66
C ALA A 179 40.34 -16.26 13.73
N VAL A 180 39.33 -15.43 13.43
CA VAL A 180 38.22 -15.18 14.36
C VAL A 180 37.34 -16.43 14.51
N ALA A 181 37.08 -17.16 13.42
CA ALA A 181 36.33 -18.41 13.44
C ALA A 181 36.98 -19.47 14.32
N GLN A 182 38.31 -19.67 14.21
CA GLN A 182 39.04 -20.61 15.07
C GLN A 182 38.94 -20.23 16.56
N TRP A 183 38.96 -18.94 16.87
CA TRP A 183 38.78 -18.46 18.23
C TRP A 183 37.36 -18.73 18.76
N LEU A 184 36.34 -18.51 17.92
CA LEU A 184 34.94 -18.81 18.22
C LEU A 184 34.73 -20.32 18.45
N ASP A 185 35.32 -21.17 17.60
CA ASP A 185 35.28 -22.62 17.72
C ASP A 185 35.90 -23.08 19.06
N GLY A 186 37.04 -22.51 19.45
CA GLY A 186 37.71 -22.81 20.72
C GLY A 186 36.87 -22.45 21.96
N ARG A 187 35.95 -21.50 21.84
CA ARG A 187 34.99 -21.09 22.89
C ARG A 187 33.60 -21.70 22.73
N LYS A 188 33.41 -22.57 21.73
CA LYS A 188 32.11 -23.18 21.40
C LYS A 188 31.01 -22.13 21.15
N ILE A 189 31.40 -20.96 20.63
CA ILE A 189 30.45 -19.92 20.24
C ILE A 189 29.93 -20.27 18.85
N ALA A 190 28.62 -20.47 18.72
CA ALA A 190 28.00 -20.80 17.44
C ALA A 190 28.05 -19.60 16.46
N TYR A 191 28.38 -19.89 15.21
CA TYR A 191 28.34 -18.93 14.11
C TYR A 191 27.93 -19.63 12.81
N ALA A 192 27.43 -18.85 11.85
CA ALA A 192 27.20 -19.30 10.48
C ALA A 192 28.16 -18.60 9.52
N ARG A 193 28.56 -19.28 8.44
CA ARG A 193 29.36 -18.69 7.36
C ARG A 193 28.44 -18.32 6.20
N SER A 194 28.69 -17.16 5.59
CA SER A 194 27.98 -16.72 4.39
C SER A 194 28.92 -15.98 3.45
N GLN A 195 28.60 -16.01 2.17
CA GLN A 195 29.23 -15.17 1.15
C GLN A 195 28.13 -14.43 0.41
N VAL A 196 28.30 -13.13 0.24
CA VAL A 196 27.32 -12.26 -0.41
C VAL A 196 28.03 -11.35 -1.40
N SER A 197 27.38 -11.10 -2.52
CA SER A 197 27.80 -10.05 -3.46
C SER A 197 26.76 -8.94 -3.46
N ARG A 198 27.22 -7.70 -3.44
CA ARG A 198 26.39 -6.49 -3.49
C ARG A 198 27.02 -5.49 -4.43
N THR A 199 26.22 -4.63 -5.02
CA THR A 199 26.72 -3.57 -5.90
C THR A 199 26.51 -2.21 -5.27
N SER A 200 27.22 -1.21 -5.78
CA SER A 200 27.04 0.19 -5.33
C SER A 200 25.61 0.71 -5.53
N ALA A 201 24.81 0.08 -6.41
CA ALA A 201 23.39 0.36 -6.56
C ALA A 201 22.51 -0.26 -5.46
N ASP A 202 22.99 -1.32 -4.78
CA ASP A 202 22.25 -2.02 -3.70
C ASP A 202 22.53 -1.42 -2.31
N LEU A 203 23.47 -0.47 -2.22
CA LEU A 203 24.03 0.02 -0.96
C LEU A 203 23.84 1.53 -0.84
N ALA A 204 23.71 2.02 0.40
CA ALA A 204 23.73 3.45 0.67
C ALA A 204 25.04 4.09 0.15
N PRO A 205 25.01 5.31 -0.40
CA PRO A 205 26.19 5.98 -0.97
C PRO A 205 27.38 6.05 0.00
N GLU A 206 27.11 6.30 1.27
CA GLU A 206 28.15 6.41 2.31
C GLU A 206 28.84 5.06 2.55
N LEU A 207 28.07 3.97 2.53
CA LEU A 207 28.60 2.63 2.74
C LEU A 207 29.36 2.14 1.50
N SER A 208 28.82 2.35 0.30
CA SER A 208 29.50 1.96 -0.94
C SER A 208 30.82 2.71 -1.11
N GLY A 209 30.86 4.00 -0.79
CA GLY A 209 32.10 4.79 -0.78
C GLY A 209 33.14 4.26 0.22
N LYS A 210 32.71 3.91 1.44
CA LYS A 210 33.60 3.30 2.44
C LYS A 210 34.15 1.94 1.98
N LEU A 211 33.31 1.07 1.43
CA LEU A 211 33.73 -0.24 0.92
C LEU A 211 34.68 -0.12 -0.29
N ALA A 212 34.45 0.86 -1.16
CA ALA A 212 35.33 1.11 -2.30
C ALA A 212 36.75 1.57 -1.88
N ALA A 213 36.86 2.30 -0.77
CA ALA A 213 38.14 2.74 -0.21
C ALA A 213 38.78 1.72 0.75
N MET A 214 38.06 0.64 1.11
CA MET A 214 38.50 -0.33 2.10
C MET A 214 39.52 -1.32 1.49
N PRO A 215 40.68 -1.53 2.13
CA PRO A 215 41.59 -2.62 1.81
C PRO A 215 40.89 -3.99 1.80
N LYS A 216 41.23 -4.83 0.80
CA LYS A 216 40.77 -6.22 0.76
C LYS A 216 41.22 -6.95 2.02
N GLY A 217 40.34 -7.80 2.55
CA GLY A 217 40.57 -8.57 3.76
C GLY A 217 40.27 -7.83 5.06
N GLN A 218 40.12 -6.49 5.05
CA GLN A 218 39.79 -5.74 6.26
C GLN A 218 38.46 -6.20 6.86
N LEU A 219 38.47 -6.40 8.18
CA LEU A 219 37.32 -6.82 8.96
C LEU A 219 36.52 -5.61 9.44
N PHE A 220 35.19 -5.73 9.43
CA PHE A 220 34.29 -4.76 10.06
C PHE A 220 33.02 -5.45 10.55
N ILE A 221 32.34 -4.81 11.50
CA ILE A 221 31.14 -5.38 12.13
C ILE A 221 29.91 -4.60 11.67
N VAL A 222 28.86 -5.33 11.29
CA VAL A 222 27.51 -4.79 11.06
C VAL A 222 26.57 -5.41 12.10
N ARG A 223 25.81 -4.58 12.81
CA ARG A 223 24.79 -5.06 13.76
C ARG A 223 23.43 -5.08 13.08
N GLU A 224 22.76 -6.22 13.12
CA GLU A 224 21.41 -6.46 12.59
C GLU A 224 20.54 -7.06 13.70
N GLY A 225 20.10 -6.21 14.64
CA GLY A 225 19.29 -6.62 15.79
C GLY A 225 20.00 -7.67 16.65
N GLU A 226 19.38 -8.84 16.79
CA GLU A 226 19.89 -9.97 17.58
C GLU A 226 21.10 -10.69 16.93
N ARG A 227 21.45 -10.33 15.68
CA ARG A 227 22.60 -10.88 14.97
C ARG A 227 23.64 -9.80 14.68
N SER A 228 24.90 -10.18 14.76
CA SER A 228 26.03 -9.38 14.32
C SER A 228 26.77 -10.11 13.20
N LEU A 229 27.15 -9.35 12.18
CA LEU A 229 27.88 -9.84 11.02
C LEU A 229 29.30 -9.30 11.13
N LEU A 230 30.26 -10.20 11.27
CA LEU A 230 31.65 -9.87 11.03
C LEU A 230 31.93 -10.09 9.55
N VAL A 231 32.22 -9.02 8.85
CA VAL A 231 32.34 -8.99 7.39
C VAL A 231 33.78 -8.75 7.00
N SER A 232 34.23 -9.42 5.94
CA SER A 232 35.49 -9.13 5.27
C SER A 232 35.24 -8.89 3.79
N LEU A 233 35.87 -7.83 3.26
CA LEU A 233 35.80 -7.51 1.84
C LEU A 233 36.74 -8.43 1.07
N ALA A 234 36.18 -9.36 0.30
CA ALA A 234 36.96 -10.34 -0.46
C ALA A 234 37.46 -9.74 -1.80
N ASP A 235 36.58 -9.05 -2.52
CA ASP A 235 36.95 -8.42 -3.79
C ASP A 235 36.09 -7.20 -4.12
N VAL A 236 36.64 -6.32 -4.97
CA VAL A 236 35.95 -5.16 -5.54
C VAL A 236 36.20 -5.16 -7.04
N LYS A 237 35.13 -5.20 -7.83
CA LYS A 237 35.19 -5.23 -9.29
C LYS A 237 34.38 -4.09 -9.88
N ASP A 238 34.86 -3.51 -10.97
CA ASP A 238 34.05 -2.59 -11.76
C ASP A 238 33.05 -3.39 -12.61
N THR A 239 31.77 -3.01 -12.52
CA THR A 239 30.66 -3.65 -13.24
C THR A 239 29.77 -2.57 -13.85
N PRO A 240 30.29 -1.77 -14.80
CA PRO A 240 29.57 -0.64 -15.35
C PRO A 240 28.32 -1.08 -16.12
N VAL A 241 27.25 -0.29 -16.03
CA VAL A 241 26.00 -0.50 -16.77
C VAL A 241 25.79 0.67 -17.72
N GLY A 242 25.53 0.36 -18.99
CA GLY A 242 25.24 1.36 -20.01
C GLY A 242 23.81 1.89 -19.94
N LEU A 243 23.57 3.06 -20.54
CA LEU A 243 22.27 3.74 -20.53
C LEU A 243 21.13 2.86 -21.06
N GLU A 244 21.35 2.14 -22.17
CA GLU A 244 20.34 1.27 -22.77
C GLU A 244 19.88 0.17 -21.80
N ALA A 245 20.81 -0.50 -21.13
CA ALA A 245 20.52 -1.53 -20.15
C ALA A 245 19.85 -0.97 -18.88
N ALA A 246 20.19 0.27 -18.49
CA ALA A 246 19.63 0.93 -17.31
C ALA A 246 18.25 1.57 -17.55
N THR A 247 17.90 1.87 -18.80
CA THR A 247 16.71 2.67 -19.16
C THR A 247 15.41 2.13 -18.55
N PRO A 248 15.06 0.83 -18.64
CA PRO A 248 13.78 0.35 -18.10
C PRO A 248 13.67 0.55 -16.57
N GLN A 249 14.79 0.39 -15.86
CA GLN A 249 14.82 0.56 -14.40
C GLN A 249 14.70 2.05 -14.02
N ILE A 250 15.39 2.94 -14.74
CA ILE A 250 15.32 4.39 -14.53
C ILE A 250 13.91 4.90 -14.82
N GLU A 251 13.28 4.46 -15.92
CA GLU A 251 11.91 4.85 -16.25
C GLU A 251 10.92 4.44 -15.16
N GLN A 252 11.01 3.20 -14.66
CA GLN A 252 10.14 2.73 -13.58
C GLN A 252 10.37 3.52 -12.29
N PHE A 253 11.64 3.79 -11.94
CA PHE A 253 11.99 4.59 -10.77
C PHE A 253 11.41 6.00 -10.85
N LEU A 254 11.66 6.71 -11.96
CA LEU A 254 11.21 8.08 -12.16
C LEU A 254 9.68 8.16 -12.23
N ALA A 255 9.00 7.17 -12.83
CA ALA A 255 7.54 7.09 -12.81
C ALA A 255 7.00 6.97 -11.37
N ASN A 256 7.55 6.03 -10.59
CA ASN A 256 7.17 5.84 -9.18
C ASN A 256 7.45 7.08 -8.34
N LYS A 257 8.61 7.71 -8.54
CA LYS A 257 9.00 8.95 -7.86
C LYS A 257 8.02 10.08 -8.17
N LYS A 258 7.69 10.31 -9.44
CA LYS A 258 6.72 11.35 -9.83
C LYS A 258 5.35 11.10 -9.22
N SER A 259 4.86 9.86 -9.25
CA SER A 259 3.58 9.51 -8.62
C SER A 259 3.59 9.75 -7.12
N LYS A 260 4.69 9.42 -6.43
CA LYS A 260 4.87 9.71 -5.00
C LYS A 260 4.91 11.21 -4.73
N ASP A 261 5.73 11.95 -5.45
CA ASP A 261 5.89 13.39 -5.26
C ASP A 261 4.55 14.13 -5.51
N ALA A 262 3.77 13.70 -6.51
CA ALA A 262 2.42 14.22 -6.76
C ALA A 262 1.44 13.88 -5.63
N ALA A 263 1.52 12.67 -5.06
CA ALA A 263 0.70 12.28 -3.92
C ALA A 263 1.01 13.13 -2.67
N ASP A 264 2.30 13.28 -2.36
CA ASP A 264 2.78 14.06 -1.23
C ASP A 264 2.40 15.53 -1.38
N ALA A 265 2.50 16.08 -2.60
CA ALA A 265 2.08 17.45 -2.91
C ALA A 265 0.57 17.66 -2.72
N GLU A 266 -0.26 16.72 -3.17
CA GLU A 266 -1.72 16.82 -3.01
C GLU A 266 -2.13 16.70 -1.53
N LEU A 267 -1.53 15.78 -0.78
CA LEU A 267 -1.76 15.69 0.66
C LEU A 267 -1.32 16.96 1.39
N LYS A 268 -0.16 17.53 1.04
CA LYS A 268 0.31 18.80 1.60
C LYS A 268 -0.68 19.93 1.31
N ARG A 269 -1.20 20.02 0.07
CA ARG A 269 -2.22 21.01 -0.32
C ARG A 269 -3.50 20.87 0.51
N LEU A 270 -4.02 19.64 0.65
CA LEU A 270 -5.22 19.36 1.43
C LEU A 270 -5.04 19.72 2.91
N ARG A 271 -3.90 19.35 3.51
CA ARG A 271 -3.57 19.70 4.89
C ARG A 271 -3.44 21.21 5.11
N ALA A 272 -2.83 21.93 4.17
CA ALA A 272 -2.72 23.39 4.26
C ALA A 272 -4.09 24.10 4.21
N SER A 273 -5.07 23.50 3.54
CA SER A 273 -6.44 24.03 3.46
C SER A 273 -7.38 23.56 4.58
N ALA A 274 -6.97 22.59 5.39
CA ALA A 274 -7.81 22.00 6.41
C ALA A 274 -7.54 22.62 7.80
N ARG A 275 -8.60 22.85 8.59
CA ARG A 275 -8.47 23.11 10.02
C ARG A 275 -8.22 21.78 10.72
N ILE A 276 -6.99 21.56 11.17
CA ILE A 276 -6.58 20.34 11.87
C ILE A 276 -6.30 20.67 13.33
N GLU A 277 -7.13 20.15 14.23
CA GLU A 277 -6.99 20.31 15.68
C GLU A 277 -6.51 19.00 16.31
N TYR A 278 -5.47 19.09 17.14
CA TYR A 278 -4.94 17.95 17.88
C TYR A 278 -5.35 18.09 19.35
N PHE A 279 -6.22 17.21 19.82
CA PHE A 279 -6.74 17.26 21.19
C PHE A 279 -5.82 16.61 22.23
N ASN A 280 -4.76 15.91 21.80
CA ASN A 280 -3.75 15.34 22.69
C ASN A 280 -2.34 15.79 22.28
N LYS A 281 -1.51 16.19 23.26
CA LYS A 281 -0.13 16.68 23.07
C LYS A 281 0.78 15.65 22.37
N ASP A 282 0.59 14.35 22.66
CA ASP A 282 1.40 13.28 22.05
C ASP A 282 1.08 13.10 20.55
N ALA A 283 -0.17 13.35 20.16
CA ALA A 283 -0.59 13.31 18.76
C ALA A 283 -0.02 14.48 17.94
N ALA A 284 0.12 15.66 18.56
CA ALA A 284 0.74 16.81 17.93
C ALA A 284 2.26 16.62 17.72
N ALA A 285 2.95 16.03 18.70
CA ALA A 285 4.39 15.74 18.61
C ALA A 285 4.70 14.69 17.51
N THR A 286 3.83 13.70 17.33
CA THR A 286 3.98 12.65 16.30
C THR A 286 3.71 13.18 14.89
N ALA A 287 2.84 14.20 14.74
CA ALA A 287 2.53 14.80 13.44
C ALA A 287 3.64 15.74 12.90
N ALA A 288 4.57 16.18 13.74
CA ALA A 288 5.73 16.99 13.36
C ALA A 288 6.94 16.16 12.88
N ALA A 289 6.92 14.84 13.11
CA ALA A 289 7.88 13.91 12.52
C ALA A 289 7.42 13.53 11.09
N PRO A 290 8.33 13.38 10.11
CA PRO A 290 7.95 12.96 8.77
C PRO A 290 7.32 11.57 8.82
N ALA A 291 6.00 11.51 8.66
CA ALA A 291 5.26 10.26 8.61
C ALA A 291 5.65 9.50 7.34
N GLY A 292 6.34 8.37 7.51
CA GLY A 292 6.45 7.34 6.47
C GLY A 292 5.06 6.89 6.03
N ALA A 293 4.95 6.50 4.75
CA ALA A 293 3.71 6.12 4.08
C ALA A 293 2.80 5.21 4.94
N PRO A 294 1.46 5.34 4.83
CA PRO A 294 0.54 4.49 5.58
C PRO A 294 0.76 3.02 5.23
N ALA A 295 0.99 2.20 6.25
CA ALA A 295 1.10 0.76 6.11
C ALA A 295 -0.22 0.18 5.58
N ALA A 296 -0.15 -0.56 4.47
CA ALA A 296 -1.25 -1.39 3.99
C ALA A 296 -1.55 -2.49 5.03
N PRO A 297 -2.80 -3.02 5.10
CA PRO A 297 -3.13 -4.11 6.00
C PRO A 297 -2.30 -5.36 5.67
N ALA A 298 -1.70 -5.97 6.68
CA ALA A 298 -0.92 -7.19 6.55
C ALA A 298 -1.80 -8.34 6.03
N ALA A 299 -1.45 -8.88 4.86
CA ALA A 299 -1.86 -10.21 4.42
C ALA A 299 -0.96 -11.27 5.09
N PRO A 300 -1.43 -12.52 5.30
CA PRO A 300 -0.69 -13.53 6.04
C PRO A 300 0.60 -13.93 5.32
N ALA A 301 1.63 -14.16 6.13
CA ALA A 301 3.00 -14.45 5.73
C ALA A 301 3.09 -15.65 4.76
N GLY A 302 3.37 -15.34 3.49
CA GLY A 302 4.02 -16.23 2.55
C GLY A 302 5.48 -15.81 2.42
N SER A 303 6.38 -16.66 2.93
CA SER A 303 7.83 -16.51 2.84
C SER A 303 8.31 -16.38 1.40
N THR A 304 8.86 -15.22 1.03
CA THR A 304 10.08 -14.97 0.21
C THR A 304 10.00 -13.58 -0.41
N ASN A 305 10.61 -12.55 0.21
CA ASN A 305 11.12 -11.38 -0.54
C ASN A 305 12.01 -10.37 0.23
N GLU A 306 12.63 -10.69 1.37
CA GLU A 306 13.56 -9.76 2.05
C GLU A 306 14.81 -9.39 1.23
N ALA A 307 15.13 -10.16 0.19
CA ALA A 307 16.24 -9.86 -0.72
C ALA A 307 15.91 -8.74 -1.72
N ASN A 308 14.63 -8.53 -2.06
CA ASN A 308 14.20 -7.53 -3.04
C ASN A 308 14.00 -6.13 -2.42
N GLU A 309 13.73 -6.04 -1.12
CA GLU A 309 13.51 -4.74 -0.46
C GLU A 309 14.81 -3.95 -0.24
N ARG A 310 15.98 -4.60 -0.26
CA ARG A 310 17.27 -3.91 -0.12
C ARG A 310 17.77 -3.30 -1.43
N GLY A 311 17.41 -3.86 -2.58
CA GLY A 311 17.78 -3.32 -3.90
C GLY A 311 17.07 -1.99 -4.24
N VAL A 312 15.88 -1.76 -3.68
CA VAL A 312 15.13 -0.49 -3.87
C VAL A 312 15.47 0.59 -2.84
N ALA A 313 16.21 0.26 -1.78
CA ALA A 313 16.63 1.24 -0.78
C ALA A 313 17.79 2.13 -1.26
N GLY A 314 18.58 1.69 -2.24
CA GLY A 314 19.64 2.49 -2.87
C GLY A 314 19.15 3.61 -3.79
N LEU A 315 17.82 3.73 -3.98
CA LEU A 315 17.19 4.73 -4.86
C LEU A 315 16.35 5.78 -4.11
N LYS A 316 16.44 5.85 -2.78
CA LYS A 316 15.75 6.91 -1.99
C LYS A 316 16.66 8.09 -1.70
#